data_AF-A0A523RSA9-F1
#
_entry.id   AF-A0A523RSA9-F1
#
_cell.length_a   1.000
_cell.length_b   1.000
_cell.length_c   1.000
_cell.angle_alpha   90.00
_cell.angle_beta   90.00
_cell.angle_gamma   90.00
#
_symmetry.space_group_name_H-M   'P 1'
#
loop_
_entity.id
_entity.type
_entity.pdbx_description
1 polymer ?
#
loop_
_entity_poly.entity_id
_entity_poly.type
_entity_poly.pdbx_seq_one_letter_code
_entity_poly.pdbx_strand_id
1 'polypeptide(L)'
;MEPRFDFGINGSRILETYYNENLQPVRVPADCVLDLNTLRPFYRRLFRPVENFLAEVDKRREPSFYIHRTFALGDMLMLVPVVRYLRTLGYDPRIRTTDLFREILTYLGILVEIADHPHLEGLGISLDGVIERDHWDRSL
;
A
#
# COMPACT_ATOMS: atom_id res chain seq x y z
N MET A 1 11.09 8.86 28.33
CA MET A 1 10.94 8.39 26.94
C MET A 1 11.88 9.26 26.12
N GLU A 2 13.00 8.73 25.63
CA GLU A 2 13.95 9.54 24.85
C GLU A 2 13.35 9.88 23.48
N PRO A 3 13.56 11.11 22.96
CA PRO A 3 13.18 11.44 21.59
C PRO A 3 14.03 10.61 20.62
N ARG A 4 13.41 9.63 19.96
CA ARG A 4 13.99 8.97 18.79
C ARG A 4 13.92 9.94 17.60
N PHE A 5 15.07 10.45 17.19
CA PHE A 5 15.20 11.20 15.94
C PHE A 5 15.39 10.21 14.80
N ASP A 6 14.33 9.97 14.03
CA ASP A 6 14.41 9.18 12.80
C ASP A 6 14.77 10.15 11.68
N PHE A 7 16.03 10.16 11.23
CA PHE A 7 16.47 10.97 10.09
C PHE A 7 16.40 10.15 8.80
N GLY A 8 15.93 10.77 7.72
CA GLY A 8 15.98 10.25 6.36
C GLY A 8 16.89 11.12 5.48
N ILE A 9 17.26 10.63 4.30
CA ILE A 9 17.99 11.41 3.30
C ILE A 9 17.15 11.44 2.03
N ASN A 10 16.94 12.63 1.46
CA ASN A 10 16.49 12.72 0.07
C ASN A 10 17.65 12.28 -0.84
N GLY A 11 17.71 10.99 -1.15
CA GLY A 11 18.74 10.42 -2.03
C GLY A 11 18.52 10.70 -3.52
N SER A 12 17.48 11.47 -3.87
CA SER A 12 17.27 11.91 -5.25
C SER A 12 18.20 13.07 -5.58
N ARG A 13 18.53 13.20 -6.87
CA ARG A 13 19.32 14.34 -7.41
C ARG A 13 18.47 15.59 -7.64
N ILE A 14 17.22 15.61 -7.19
CA ILE A 14 16.25 16.66 -7.48
C ILE A 14 15.59 17.17 -6.21
N LEU A 15 14.96 18.34 -6.33
CA LEU A 15 14.12 18.90 -5.28
C LEU A 15 12.82 18.09 -5.19
N GLU A 16 12.60 17.44 -4.06
CA GLU A 16 11.35 16.72 -3.79
C GLU A 16 10.41 17.56 -2.93
N THR A 17 9.10 17.38 -3.12
CA THR A 17 8.08 18.07 -2.31
C THR A 17 7.31 17.05 -1.50
N TYR A 18 7.42 17.19 -0.18
CA TYR A 18 6.67 16.46 0.83
C TYR A 18 5.57 17.36 1.42
N TYR A 19 4.73 16.83 2.31
CA TYR A 19 3.68 17.62 2.98
C TYR A 19 3.74 17.41 4.49
N ASN A 20 3.69 18.51 5.26
CA ASN A 20 3.70 18.47 6.71
C ASN A 20 2.30 18.22 7.31
N GLU A 21 2.21 18.26 8.64
CA GLU A 21 0.98 18.11 9.43
C GLU A 21 -0.17 19.05 9.03
N ASN A 22 0.15 20.23 8.49
CA ASN A 22 -0.82 21.25 8.08
C ASN A 22 -1.13 21.18 6.57
N LEU A 23 -0.73 20.08 5.90
CA LEU A 23 -0.81 19.92 4.44
C LEU A 23 -0.05 21.01 3.67
N GLN A 24 0.95 21.63 4.30
CA GLN A 24 1.80 22.60 3.63
C GLN A 24 2.98 21.87 2.95
N PRO A 25 3.33 22.27 1.72
CA PRO A 25 4.43 21.66 1.01
C PRO A 25 5.77 21.96 1.69
N VAL A 26 6.52 20.91 2.00
CA VAL A 26 7.91 20.96 2.49
C VAL A 26 8.82 20.53 1.34
N ARG A 27 9.58 21.49 0.80
CA ARG A 27 10.52 21.23 -0.29
C ARG A 27 11.86 20.79 0.29
N VAL A 28 12.29 19.59 -0.05
CA VAL A 28 13.53 18.98 0.45
C VAL A 28 14.53 18.95 -0.70
N PRO A 29 15.63 19.72 -0.62
CA PRO A 29 16.67 19.69 -1.65
C PRO A 29 17.30 18.30 -1.80
N ALA A 30 17.94 18.09 -2.94
CA ALA A 30 18.74 16.89 -3.18
C ALA A 30 19.80 16.72 -2.08
N ASP A 31 20.06 15.47 -1.71
CA ASP A 31 21.11 15.06 -0.75
C ASP A 31 20.99 15.71 0.64
N CYS A 32 19.80 16.17 1.02
CA CYS A 32 19.55 16.76 2.33
C CYS A 32 19.02 15.74 3.34
N VAL A 33 19.50 15.88 4.58
CA VAL A 33 18.98 15.16 5.74
C VAL A 33 17.64 15.76 6.15
N LEU A 34 16.64 14.91 6.33
CA LEU A 34 15.27 15.26 6.68
C LEU A 34 14.90 14.65 8.03
N ASP A 35 14.34 15.46 8.92
CA ASP A 35 13.72 14.95 10.15
C ASP A 35 12.37 14.30 9.80
N LEU A 36 12.31 12.96 9.83
CA LEU A 36 11.11 12.21 9.49
C LEU A 36 9.97 12.45 10.49
N ASN A 37 10.27 12.97 11.69
CA ASN A 37 9.22 13.34 12.64
C ASN A 37 8.31 14.44 12.09
N THR A 38 8.83 15.32 11.22
CA THR A 38 8.05 16.39 10.58
C THR A 38 7.04 15.89 9.54
N LEU A 39 7.24 14.68 9.02
CA LEU A 39 6.36 14.04 8.04
C LEU A 39 5.53 12.89 8.61
N ARG A 40 5.91 12.40 9.80
CA ARG A 40 5.32 11.25 10.49
C ARG A 40 3.79 11.32 10.60
N PRO A 41 3.16 12.46 10.95
CA PRO A 41 1.70 12.54 11.07
C PRO A 41 0.98 12.32 9.72
N PHE A 42 1.55 12.83 8.63
CA PHE A 42 1.00 12.66 7.28
C PHE A 42 1.07 11.20 6.83
N TYR A 43 2.22 10.56 6.97
CA TYR A 43 2.37 9.14 6.64
C TYR A 43 1.44 8.26 7.49
N ARG A 44 1.33 8.51 8.79
CA ARG A 44 0.34 7.82 9.65
C ARG A 44 -1.09 7.98 9.15
N ARG A 45 -1.46 9.17 8.66
CA ARG A 45 -2.80 9.39 8.11
C ARG A 45 -3.06 8.56 6.84
N LEU A 46 -2.04 8.36 6.00
CA LEU A 46 -2.13 7.49 4.83
C LEU A 46 -2.29 6.01 5.20
N PHE A 47 -1.71 5.57 6.32
CA PHE A 47 -1.85 4.19 6.81
C PHE A 47 -3.12 3.94 7.62
N ARG A 48 -3.75 4.98 8.15
CA ARG A 48 -4.97 4.88 8.98
C ARG A 48 -6.10 4.04 8.37
N PRO A 49 -6.40 4.12 7.04
CA PRO A 49 -7.39 3.24 6.43
C PRO A 49 -7.01 1.76 6.51
N VAL A 50 -5.74 1.44 6.34
CA VAL A 50 -5.22 0.07 6.45
C VAL A 50 -5.26 -0.40 7.90
N GLU A 51 -4.85 0.44 8.86
CA GLU A 51 -4.94 0.14 10.29
C GLU A 51 -6.38 -0.12 10.73
N ASN A 52 -7.32 0.73 10.31
CA ASN A 52 -8.74 0.58 10.61
C ASN A 52 -9.31 -0.71 10.00
N PHE A 53 -8.88 -1.05 8.77
CA PHE A 53 -9.27 -2.28 8.11
C PHE A 53 -8.76 -3.51 8.88
N LEU A 54 -7.49 -3.54 9.27
CA LEU A 54 -6.92 -4.64 10.06
C LEU A 54 -7.60 -4.77 11.43
N ALA A 55 -7.93 -3.65 12.08
CA ALA A 55 -8.70 -3.68 13.32
C ALA A 55 -10.11 -4.26 13.14
N GLU A 56 -10.75 -4.05 11.98
CA GLU A 56 -12.04 -4.65 11.66
C GLU A 56 -11.92 -6.15 11.37
N VAL A 57 -10.86 -6.55 10.66
CA VAL A 57 -10.50 -7.96 10.45
C VAL A 57 -10.34 -8.69 11.78
N ASP A 58 -9.62 -8.10 12.73
CA ASP A 58 -9.41 -8.65 14.08
C ASP A 58 -10.72 -8.79 14.85
N LYS A 59 -11.60 -7.77 14.80
CA LYS A 59 -12.92 -7.80 15.45
C LYS A 59 -13.79 -8.94 14.92
N ARG A 60 -13.71 -9.22 13.62
CA ARG A 60 -14.47 -10.29 12.96
C ARG A 60 -13.84 -11.67 13.13
N ARG A 61 -12.58 -11.74 13.58
CA ARG A 61 -11.79 -12.97 13.67
C ARG A 61 -11.65 -13.68 12.32
N GLU A 62 -11.57 -12.91 11.24
CA GLU A 62 -11.44 -13.40 9.88
C GLU A 62 -10.04 -13.09 9.34
N PRO A 63 -8.99 -13.87 9.67
CA PRO A 63 -7.61 -13.52 9.32
C PRO A 63 -7.35 -13.49 7.79
N SER A 64 -8.25 -14.08 7.00
CA SER A 64 -8.20 -14.11 5.55
C SER A 64 -9.06 -13.02 4.93
N PHE A 65 -8.45 -12.20 4.09
CA PHE A 65 -9.11 -11.17 3.29
C PHE A 65 -8.43 -11.05 1.93
N TYR A 66 -9.04 -10.34 0.98
CA TYR A 66 -8.41 -10.14 -0.33
C TYR A 66 -7.75 -8.75 -0.46
N ILE A 67 -6.68 -8.69 -1.25
CA ILE A 67 -6.14 -7.45 -1.82
C ILE A 67 -6.43 -7.52 -3.32
N HIS A 68 -7.33 -6.67 -3.82
CA HIS A 68 -7.76 -6.64 -5.20
C HIS A 68 -6.86 -5.71 -6.02
N ARG A 69 -6.22 -6.27 -7.05
CA ARG A 69 -5.49 -5.54 -8.09
C ARG A 69 -5.54 -6.34 -9.38
N THR A 70 -6.10 -5.78 -10.45
CA THR A 70 -6.18 -6.45 -11.76
C THR A 70 -4.99 -6.14 -12.66
N PHE A 71 -4.36 -4.97 -12.49
CA PHE A 71 -3.17 -4.52 -13.24
C PHE A 71 -2.35 -3.54 -12.39
N ALA A 72 -1.06 -3.30 -12.62
CA ALA A 72 -0.14 -3.98 -13.54
C ALA A 72 0.74 -5.00 -12.79
N LEU A 73 1.48 -5.86 -13.52
CA LEU A 73 2.36 -6.88 -12.93
C LEU A 73 3.32 -6.32 -11.86
N GLY A 74 3.89 -5.14 -12.12
CA GLY A 74 4.79 -4.48 -11.18
C GLY A 74 4.14 -4.26 -9.81
N ASP A 75 2.89 -3.81 -9.80
CA ASP A 75 2.13 -3.60 -8.56
C ASP A 75 1.90 -4.91 -7.82
N MET A 76 1.59 -5.98 -8.53
CA MET A 76 1.40 -7.30 -7.92
C MET A 76 2.69 -7.83 -7.30
N LEU A 77 3.83 -7.64 -7.96
CA LEU A 77 5.13 -8.01 -7.39
C LEU A 77 5.47 -7.17 -6.15
N MET A 78 5.07 -5.90 -6.11
CA MET A 78 5.21 -5.05 -4.92
C MET A 78 4.30 -5.49 -3.76
N LEU A 79 3.20 -6.21 -4.02
CA LEU A 79 2.34 -6.76 -2.97
C LEU A 79 2.91 -8.02 -2.31
N VAL A 80 3.84 -8.73 -2.96
CA VAL A 80 4.47 -9.95 -2.41
C VAL A 80 5.10 -9.72 -1.02
N PRO A 81 5.98 -8.71 -0.82
CA PRO A 81 6.53 -8.44 0.50
C PRO A 81 5.46 -8.01 1.52
N VAL A 82 4.40 -7.31 1.08
CA VAL A 82 3.29 -6.90 1.95
C VAL A 82 2.52 -8.11 2.47
N VAL A 83 2.15 -9.04 1.60
CA VAL A 83 1.49 -10.31 1.96
C VAL A 83 2.35 -11.10 2.94
N ARG A 84 3.65 -11.23 2.66
CA ARG A 84 4.58 -11.95 3.54
C ARG A 84 4.67 -11.30 4.92
N TYR A 85 4.76 -9.97 4.99
CA TYR A 85 4.77 -9.25 6.25
C TYR A 85 3.47 -9.47 7.05
N LEU A 86 2.31 -9.34 6.41
CA LEU A 86 1.00 -9.56 7.05
C LEU A 86 0.87 -10.99 7.62
N ARG A 87 1.45 -11.98 6.95
CA ARG A 87 1.53 -13.36 7.47
C ARG A 87 2.37 -13.49 8.73
N THR A 88 3.43 -12.70 8.88
CA THR A 88 4.18 -12.68 10.16
C THR A 88 3.37 -12.10 11.31
N LEU A 89 2.30 -11.34 11.02
CA LEU A 89 1.37 -10.79 12.00
C LEU A 89 0.14 -11.69 12.24
N GLY A 90 0.06 -12.85 11.56
CA GLY A 90 -1.05 -13.80 11.73
C GLY A 90 -2.23 -13.63 10.76
N TYR A 91 -2.13 -12.72 9.79
CA TYR A 91 -3.11 -12.59 8.70
C TYR A 91 -2.77 -13.53 7.54
N ASP A 92 -3.74 -13.89 6.71
CA ASP A 92 -3.49 -14.66 5.48
C ASP A 92 -4.18 -14.02 4.27
N PRO A 93 -3.67 -12.89 3.77
CA PRO A 93 -4.27 -12.22 2.64
C PRO A 93 -4.03 -12.98 1.34
N ARG A 94 -5.06 -13.02 0.50
CA ARG A 94 -5.00 -13.50 -0.89
C ARG A 94 -5.00 -12.34 -1.86
N ILE A 95 -4.31 -12.47 -2.99
CA ILE A 95 -4.37 -11.48 -4.07
C ILE A 95 -5.53 -11.85 -4.98
N ARG A 96 -6.49 -10.94 -5.13
CA ARG A 96 -7.59 -11.09 -6.09
C ARG A 96 -7.23 -10.39 -7.39
N THR A 97 -7.14 -11.14 -8.49
CA THR A 97 -6.60 -10.64 -9.77
C THR A 97 -7.10 -11.43 -10.98
N THR A 98 -6.58 -11.13 -12.17
CA THR A 98 -6.89 -11.85 -13.42
C THR A 98 -6.07 -13.15 -13.52
N ASP A 99 -6.55 -14.11 -14.32
CA ASP A 99 -5.86 -15.40 -14.51
C ASP A 99 -4.43 -15.26 -15.04
N LEU A 100 -4.14 -14.16 -15.74
CA LEU A 100 -2.82 -13.83 -16.29
C LEU A 100 -1.71 -13.87 -15.23
N PHE A 101 -1.98 -13.46 -14.00
CA PHE A 101 -0.98 -13.33 -12.94
C PHE A 101 -0.98 -14.50 -11.95
N ARG A 102 -1.89 -15.45 -12.12
CA ARG A 102 -2.03 -16.58 -11.20
C ARG A 102 -0.73 -17.36 -11.07
N GLU A 103 -0.10 -17.70 -12.19
CA GLU A 103 1.07 -18.58 -12.21
C GLU A 103 2.25 -17.96 -11.45
N ILE A 104 2.63 -16.73 -11.80
CA ILE A 104 3.78 -16.05 -11.17
C ILE A 104 3.57 -15.80 -9.68
N LEU A 105 2.37 -15.42 -9.25
CA LEU A 105 2.05 -15.21 -7.84
C LEU A 105 2.05 -16.53 -7.05
N THR A 106 1.54 -17.61 -7.65
CA THR A 106 1.60 -18.96 -7.07
C THR A 106 3.05 -19.41 -6.87
N TYR A 107 3.92 -19.19 -7.87
CA TYR A 107 5.37 -19.46 -7.76
C TYR A 107 6.03 -18.71 -6.60
N LEU A 108 5.54 -17.52 -6.27
CA LEU A 108 6.05 -16.70 -5.16
C LEU A 108 5.45 -17.05 -3.80
N GLY A 109 4.60 -18.09 -3.75
CA GLY A 109 3.92 -18.56 -2.54
C GLY A 109 2.74 -17.70 -2.12
N ILE A 110 2.11 -16.99 -3.06
CA ILE A 110 0.96 -16.11 -2.82
C ILE A 110 -0.32 -16.83 -3.22
N LEU A 111 -1.33 -16.80 -2.34
CA LEU A 111 -2.65 -17.31 -2.65
C LEU A 111 -3.35 -16.36 -3.61
N VAL A 112 -3.92 -16.89 -4.68
CA VAL A 112 -4.58 -16.12 -5.73
C VAL A 112 -6.06 -16.46 -5.78
N GLU A 113 -6.90 -15.44 -5.82
CA GLU A 113 -8.33 -15.54 -6.13
C GLU A 113 -8.57 -14.90 -7.51
N ILE A 114 -9.28 -15.58 -8.40
CA ILE A 114 -9.57 -15.03 -9.73
C ILE A 114 -10.80 -14.12 -9.66
N ALA A 115 -10.67 -12.92 -10.20
CA ALA A 115 -11.73 -11.92 -10.26
C ALA A 115 -12.72 -12.22 -11.41
N ASP A 116 -13.49 -13.32 -11.29
CA ASP A 116 -14.43 -13.75 -12.33
C ASP A 116 -15.84 -13.10 -12.21
N HIS A 117 -16.14 -12.44 -11.08
CA HIS A 117 -17.45 -11.85 -10.82
C HIS A 117 -17.39 -10.37 -10.41
N PRO A 118 -18.36 -9.54 -10.85
CA PRO A 118 -18.42 -8.11 -10.54
C PRO A 118 -18.81 -7.80 -9.08
N HIS A 119 -19.18 -8.81 -8.30
CA HIS A 119 -19.55 -8.64 -6.89
C HIS A 119 -18.37 -9.02 -6.00
N LEU A 120 -17.81 -8.00 -5.35
CA LEU A 120 -16.78 -8.15 -4.34
C LEU A 120 -17.42 -8.70 -3.05
N GLU A 121 -17.51 -10.02 -2.94
CA GLU A 121 -17.87 -10.67 -1.68
C GLU A 121 -16.64 -10.80 -0.76
N GLY A 122 -16.86 -10.64 0.55
CA GLY A 122 -15.83 -10.74 1.60
C GLY A 122 -15.13 -9.42 1.95
N LEU A 123 -14.34 -9.46 3.02
CA LEU A 123 -13.46 -8.35 3.41
C LEU A 123 -12.29 -8.24 2.43
N GLY A 124 -11.99 -7.00 2.02
CA GLY A 124 -10.79 -6.77 1.25
C GLY A 124 -10.47 -5.31 1.00
N ILE A 125 -9.29 -5.11 0.42
CA ILE A 125 -8.74 -3.82 0.03
C ILE A 125 -8.72 -3.76 -1.49
N SER A 126 -9.46 -2.83 -2.08
CA SER A 126 -9.39 -2.57 -3.52
C SER A 126 -8.36 -1.49 -3.82
N LEU A 127 -7.34 -1.85 -4.61
CA LEU A 127 -6.35 -0.91 -5.13
C LEU A 127 -6.72 -0.40 -6.53
N ASP A 128 -7.62 -1.11 -7.21
CA ASP A 128 -8.20 -0.67 -8.47
C ASP A 128 -9.16 0.51 -8.21
N GLY A 129 -9.03 1.58 -8.99
CA GLY A 129 -9.84 2.80 -8.88
C GLY A 129 -9.30 3.94 -8.00
N VAL A 130 -8.24 3.74 -7.21
CA VAL A 130 -7.67 4.82 -6.37
C VAL A 130 -6.60 5.66 -7.11
N ILE A 131 -5.88 5.05 -8.06
CA ILE A 131 -4.77 5.69 -8.81
C ILE A 131 -5.07 5.84 -10.33
N GLU A 132 -6.19 5.32 -10.83
CA GLU A 132 -6.50 5.40 -12.27
C GLU A 132 -7.13 6.73 -12.73
N ARG A 133 -7.46 7.65 -11.81
CA ARG A 133 -7.83 9.02 -12.23
C ARG A 133 -6.68 9.78 -12.88
N ASP A 134 -5.43 9.48 -12.52
CA ASP A 134 -4.26 10.11 -13.15
C ASP A 134 -3.96 9.53 -14.56
N HIS A 135 -4.53 8.37 -14.89
CA HIS A 135 -4.42 7.76 -16.21
C HIS A 135 -5.61 8.08 -17.12
N TRP A 136 -6.72 8.59 -16.59
CA TRP A 136 -7.91 8.95 -17.38
C TRP A 136 -7.78 10.32 -18.08
N ASP A 137 -7.07 11.27 -17.49
CA ASP A 137 -6.99 12.66 -17.99
C ASP A 137 -5.83 12.94 -18.98
N ARG A 138 -5.29 11.92 -19.65
CA ARG A 138 -4.30 12.09 -20.74
C ARG A 138 -4.82 11.76 -22.14
N SER A 139 -6.14 11.65 -22.29
CA SER A 139 -6.75 11.46 -23.60
C SER A 139 -8.11 12.16 -23.68
N LEU A 140 -8.10 13.49 -23.60
CA LEU A 140 -9.03 14.40 -24.28
C LEU A 140 -8.34 15.73 -24.55
#